data_AF-A0A482ZSQ9-F1
#
_entry.id   AF-A0A482ZSQ9-F1
#
_cell.length_a   1.000
_cell.length_b   1.000
_cell.length_c   1.000
_cell.angle_alpha   90.00
_cell.angle_beta   90.00
_cell.angle_gamma   90.00
#
_symmetry.space_group_name_H-M   'P 1'
#
loop_
_entity.id
_entity.type
_entity.pdbx_description
1 polymer ?
#
loop_
_entity_poly.entity_id
_entity_poly.type
_entity_poly.pdbx_seq_one_letter_code
_entity_poly.pdbx_strand_id
1 'polypeptide(L)'
;MNKKITLLLLLLSSNVFAVWPHNNISQAVFALDVVDRSPQNIVSEIDNNIKKIFFYTNLRNLKGQTITHRWFYNGKKMAEVIFHPRGNRWRVYSSKNLWHTWTGQWKVEVVNQNQKILLTKTFRYNKFL
;
A
#
# COMPACT_ATOMS: atom_id res chain seq x y z
N MET A 1 39.26 -44.22 28.12
CA MET A 1 39.63 -42.85 27.68
C MET A 1 38.58 -42.42 26.65
N ASN A 2 37.45 -41.86 27.11
CA ASN A 2 36.27 -41.67 26.25
C ASN A 2 35.93 -40.17 26.23
N LYS A 3 36.36 -39.45 25.19
CA LYS A 3 36.03 -38.03 24.99
C LYS A 3 34.63 -37.94 24.40
N LYS A 4 33.63 -37.61 25.22
CA LYS A 4 32.31 -37.20 24.74
C LYS A 4 32.45 -35.82 24.11
N ILE A 5 32.32 -35.74 22.79
CA ILE A 5 32.24 -34.48 22.06
C ILE A 5 30.78 -34.02 22.16
N THR A 6 30.52 -33.04 23.02
CA THR A 6 29.21 -32.40 23.09
C THR A 6 29.17 -31.30 22.04
N LEU A 7 28.38 -31.51 20.97
CA LEU A 7 28.15 -30.51 19.94
C LEU A 7 27.09 -29.52 20.45
N LEU A 8 27.51 -28.35 20.92
CA LEU A 8 26.61 -27.28 21.34
C LEU A 8 26.20 -26.48 20.08
N LEU A 9 25.01 -26.78 19.54
CA LEU A 9 24.43 -26.04 18.42
C LEU A 9 23.88 -24.70 18.96
N LEU A 10 24.64 -23.61 18.77
CA LEU A 10 24.16 -22.26 19.08
C LEU A 10 23.13 -21.86 18.02
N LEU A 11 21.84 -22.00 18.34
CA LEU A 11 20.75 -21.44 17.54
C LEU A 11 20.80 -19.91 17.65
N LEU A 12 21.49 -19.26 16.73
CA LEU A 12 21.34 -17.83 16.47
C LEU A 12 19.90 -17.59 16.02
N SER A 13 19.04 -17.21 16.97
CA SER A 13 17.71 -16.70 16.64
C SER A 13 17.87 -15.37 15.93
N SER A 14 17.89 -15.38 14.61
CA SER A 14 17.70 -14.17 13.82
C SER A 14 16.30 -13.65 14.15
N ASN A 15 16.23 -12.66 15.02
CA ASN A 15 15.07 -11.79 15.09
C ASN A 15 14.99 -11.08 13.75
N VAL A 16 14.29 -11.70 12.79
CA VAL A 16 13.87 -11.01 11.58
C VAL A 16 12.84 -9.97 12.04
N PHE A 17 13.32 -8.81 12.45
CA PHE A 17 12.45 -7.65 12.55
C PHE A 17 11.82 -7.50 11.17
N ALA A 18 10.49 -7.51 11.10
CA ALA A 18 9.79 -7.16 9.88
C ALA A 18 10.25 -5.76 9.46
N VAL A 19 11.20 -5.70 8.52
CA VAL A 19 11.62 -4.45 7.88
C VAL A 19 10.49 -4.09 6.95
N TRP A 20 9.56 -3.30 7.48
CA TRP A 20 8.50 -2.74 6.69
C TRP A 20 9.12 -1.85 5.62
N PRO A 21 8.54 -1.83 4.41
CA PRO A 21 9.09 -1.01 3.33
C PRO A 21 9.08 0.48 3.65
N HIS A 22 8.33 0.93 4.67
CA HIS A 22 8.29 2.32 5.11
C HIS A 22 7.98 2.46 6.62
N ASN A 23 8.59 3.45 7.28
CA ASN A 23 8.43 3.70 8.73
C ASN A 23 6.97 3.94 9.14
N ASN A 24 6.22 4.73 8.36
CA ASN A 24 4.84 5.11 8.69
C ASN A 24 3.76 4.31 7.96
N ILE A 25 4.13 3.38 7.08
CA ILE A 25 3.16 2.63 6.26
C ILE A 25 3.57 1.16 6.28
N SER A 26 2.74 0.33 6.91
CA SER A 26 2.96 -1.11 7.01
C SER A 26 2.46 -1.88 5.78
N GLN A 27 1.48 -1.33 5.06
CA GLN A 27 0.94 -1.92 3.84
C GLN A 27 0.37 -0.83 2.94
N ALA A 28 0.60 -0.95 1.63
CA ALA A 28 0.03 -0.11 0.59
C ALA A 28 -0.20 -0.95 -0.67
N VAL A 29 -1.46 -1.25 -0.98
CA VAL A 29 -1.83 -2.18 -2.05
C VAL A 29 -3.05 -1.70 -2.81
N PHE A 30 -3.12 -2.07 -4.09
CA PHE A 30 -4.35 -1.96 -4.86
C PHE A 30 -5.18 -3.23 -4.69
N ALA A 31 -6.49 -3.09 -4.73
CA ALA A 31 -7.44 -4.16 -4.48
C ALA A 31 -8.71 -3.94 -5.30
N LEU A 32 -9.38 -5.03 -5.68
CA LEU A 32 -10.67 -4.95 -6.36
C LEU A 32 -11.82 -4.63 -5.40
N ASP A 33 -11.65 -4.94 -4.12
CA ASP A 33 -12.65 -4.64 -3.08
C ASP A 33 -12.03 -4.39 -1.71
N VAL A 34 -12.82 -3.85 -0.79
CA VAL A 34 -12.47 -3.68 0.63
C VAL A 34 -13.63 -4.12 1.51
N VAL A 35 -13.47 -5.27 2.17
CA VAL A 35 -14.46 -5.86 3.08
C VAL A 35 -13.92 -5.82 4.50
N ASP A 36 -14.72 -5.40 5.48
CA ASP A 36 -14.32 -5.28 6.90
C ASP A 36 -13.02 -4.50 7.12
N ARG A 37 -12.83 -3.46 6.30
CA ARG A 37 -11.64 -2.59 6.27
C ARG A 37 -10.36 -3.38 5.93
N SER A 38 -10.47 -4.46 5.16
CA SER A 38 -9.37 -5.27 4.65
C SER A 38 -9.42 -5.31 3.12
N PRO A 39 -8.29 -5.11 2.42
CA PRO A 39 -8.26 -5.22 0.96
C PRO A 39 -8.49 -6.67 0.53
N GLN A 40 -9.33 -6.86 -0.48
CA GLN A 40 -9.62 -8.15 -1.09
C GLN A 40 -9.18 -8.15 -2.55
N ASN A 41 -8.73 -9.30 -3.06
CA ASN A 41 -8.24 -9.45 -4.43
C ASN A 41 -7.16 -8.40 -4.75
N ILE A 42 -6.03 -8.51 -4.04
CA ILE A 42 -4.89 -7.61 -4.21
C ILE A 42 -4.32 -7.79 -5.62
N VAL A 43 -4.15 -6.68 -6.33
CA VAL A 43 -3.73 -6.65 -7.73
C VAL A 43 -2.66 -5.60 -7.95
N SER A 44 -1.83 -5.79 -8.97
CA SER A 44 -0.95 -4.76 -9.54
C SER A 44 -1.32 -4.41 -10.97
N GLU A 45 -2.18 -5.21 -11.60
CA GLU A 45 -2.68 -5.03 -12.95
C GLU A 45 -4.15 -5.41 -13.02
N ILE A 46 -4.92 -4.71 -13.83
CA ILE A 46 -6.34 -4.95 -14.10
C ILE A 46 -6.67 -4.61 -15.55
N ASP A 47 -7.68 -5.24 -16.12
CA ASP A 47 -8.16 -4.94 -17.47
C ASP A 47 -9.29 -3.91 -17.46
N ASN A 48 -9.54 -3.29 -18.61
CA ASN A 48 -10.50 -2.19 -18.74
C ASN A 48 -11.99 -2.56 -18.67
N ASN A 49 -12.30 -3.82 -18.40
CA ASN A 49 -13.61 -4.27 -17.92
C ASN A 49 -13.84 -3.92 -16.44
N ILE A 50 -12.77 -3.77 -15.65
CA ILE A 50 -12.83 -3.32 -14.25
C ILE A 50 -13.03 -1.80 -14.22
N LYS A 51 -14.16 -1.37 -13.64
CA LYS A 51 -14.57 0.05 -13.62
C LYS A 51 -14.18 0.78 -12.34
N LYS A 52 -13.72 0.06 -11.32
CA LYS A 52 -13.37 0.62 -10.01
C LYS A 52 -12.23 -0.16 -9.39
N ILE A 53 -11.29 0.57 -8.80
CA ILE A 53 -10.19 0.01 -8.03
C ILE A 53 -10.03 0.76 -6.71
N PHE A 54 -9.58 0.05 -5.68
CA PHE A 54 -9.28 0.63 -4.37
C PHE A 54 -7.78 0.70 -4.17
N PHE A 55 -7.33 1.74 -3.46
CA PHE A 55 -5.98 1.83 -2.92
C PHE A 55 -6.06 1.89 -1.40
N TYR A 56 -5.62 0.81 -0.76
CA TYR A 56 -5.65 0.60 0.68
C TYR A 56 -4.29 0.91 1.29
N THR A 57 -4.28 1.60 2.43
CA THR A 57 -3.08 1.81 3.24
C THR A 57 -3.31 1.55 4.72
N ASN A 58 -2.33 0.87 5.35
CA ASN A 58 -2.29 0.64 6.80
C ASN A 58 -1.19 1.51 7.43
N LEU A 59 -1.63 2.64 7.97
CA LEU A 59 -0.81 3.74 8.49
C LEU A 59 -0.32 3.48 9.92
N ARG A 60 0.84 4.06 10.25
CA ARG A 60 1.51 3.98 11.56
C ARG A 60 2.10 5.31 12.00
N ASN A 61 1.85 5.69 13.25
CA ASN A 61 2.42 6.88 13.90
C ASN A 61 2.14 8.18 13.13
N LEU A 62 0.95 8.28 12.52
CA LEU A 62 0.46 9.46 11.79
C LEU A 62 -0.81 10.05 12.44
N LYS A 63 -1.06 9.72 13.71
CA LYS A 63 -2.20 10.26 14.47
C LYS A 63 -2.17 11.78 14.47
N GLY A 64 -3.30 12.40 14.15
CA GLY A 64 -3.45 13.86 14.14
C GLY A 64 -2.85 14.57 12.92
N GLN A 65 -2.18 13.86 12.00
CA GLN A 65 -1.72 14.42 10.73
C GLN A 65 -2.81 14.31 9.66
N THR A 66 -2.75 15.19 8.66
CA THR A 66 -3.51 15.03 7.42
C THR A 66 -2.73 14.15 6.44
N ILE A 67 -3.37 13.09 5.93
CA ILE A 67 -2.81 12.17 4.93
C ILE A 67 -3.66 12.20 3.68
N THR A 68 -3.03 12.33 2.52
CA THR A 68 -3.72 12.43 1.23
C THR A 68 -3.28 11.33 0.29
N HIS A 69 -4.23 10.62 -0.31
CA HIS A 69 -3.99 9.81 -1.51
C HIS A 69 -4.16 10.69 -2.75
N ARG A 70 -3.10 10.89 -3.54
CA ARG A 70 -3.14 11.62 -4.82
C ARG A 70 -3.08 10.65 -5.98
N TRP A 71 -4.14 10.59 -6.79
CA TRP A 71 -4.23 9.71 -7.96
C TRP A 71 -3.75 10.43 -9.21
N PHE A 72 -2.91 9.76 -10.00
CA PHE A 72 -2.36 10.29 -11.25
C PHE A 72 -2.56 9.32 -12.40
N TYR A 73 -2.86 9.89 -13.57
CA TYR A 73 -2.90 9.22 -14.86
C TYR A 73 -2.22 10.11 -15.90
N ASN A 74 -1.30 9.55 -16.69
CA ASN A 74 -0.53 10.29 -17.70
C ASN A 74 0.10 11.59 -17.18
N GLY A 75 0.69 11.54 -15.98
CA GLY A 75 1.30 12.70 -15.32
C GLY A 75 0.32 13.73 -14.75
N LYS A 76 -0.97 13.64 -15.08
CA LYS A 76 -2.01 14.54 -14.57
C LYS A 76 -2.60 14.03 -13.26
N LYS A 77 -2.77 14.93 -12.29
CA LYS A 77 -3.48 14.64 -11.03
C LYS A 77 -4.98 14.53 -11.32
N MET A 78 -5.55 13.37 -11.03
CA MET A 78 -6.94 13.02 -11.36
C MET A 78 -7.88 13.05 -10.16
N ALA A 79 -7.34 12.94 -8.94
CA ALA A 79 -8.11 13.03 -7.69
C ALA A 79 -7.19 13.19 -6.48
N GLU A 80 -7.72 13.78 -5.41
CA GLU A 80 -7.12 13.77 -4.07
C GLU A 80 -8.18 13.30 -3.07
N VAL A 81 -7.78 12.44 -2.14
CA VAL A 81 -8.66 11.96 -1.06
C VAL A 81 -7.93 12.11 0.26
N ILE A 82 -8.54 12.87 1.17
CA ILE A 82 -7.94 13.30 2.43
C ILE A 82 -8.44 12.42 3.58
N PHE A 83 -7.54 12.08 4.50
CA PHE A 83 -7.80 11.32 5.70
C PHE A 83 -7.19 12.01 6.93
N HIS A 84 -7.84 11.81 8.08
CA HIS A 84 -7.40 12.33 9.38
C HIS A 84 -7.30 11.16 10.38
N PRO A 85 -6.17 10.42 10.41
CA PRO A 85 -5.98 9.31 11.34
C PRO A 85 -6.10 9.75 12.80
N ARG A 86 -6.95 9.06 13.58
CA ARG A 86 -7.16 9.37 15.00
C ARG A 86 -6.43 8.44 15.97
N GLY A 87 -5.68 7.47 15.46
CA GLY A 87 -4.94 6.47 16.23
C GLY A 87 -3.56 6.19 15.65
N ASN A 88 -2.68 5.60 16.47
CA ASN A 88 -1.30 5.28 16.07
C ASN A 88 -1.24 4.22 14.97
N ARG A 89 -2.22 3.33 14.89
CA ARG A 89 -2.47 2.47 13.74
C ARG A 89 -3.81 2.87 13.14
N TRP A 90 -3.84 3.11 11.83
CA TRP A 90 -5.08 3.51 11.16
C TRP A 90 -5.15 2.99 9.73
N ARG A 91 -6.27 2.37 9.38
CA ARG A 91 -6.53 1.85 8.03
C ARG A 91 -7.38 2.84 7.27
N VAL A 92 -6.93 3.22 6.08
CA VAL A 92 -7.67 4.07 5.13
C VAL A 92 -7.67 3.43 3.76
N TYR A 93 -8.64 3.81 2.94
CA TYR A 93 -8.66 3.47 1.52
C TYR A 93 -9.35 4.59 0.75
N SER A 94 -8.90 4.81 -0.47
CA SER A 94 -9.65 5.58 -1.47
C SER A 94 -9.93 4.70 -2.67
N SER A 95 -10.90 5.07 -3.49
CA SER A 95 -11.20 4.38 -4.74
C SER A 95 -11.16 5.32 -5.92
N LYS A 96 -10.92 4.77 -7.10
CA LYS A 96 -11.02 5.50 -8.36
C LYS A 96 -11.93 4.73 -9.31
N ASN A 97 -12.94 5.42 -9.84
CA ASN A 97 -13.68 4.93 -11.00
C ASN A 97 -12.81 5.17 -12.25
N LEU A 98 -12.67 4.13 -13.06
CA LEU A 98 -11.80 4.10 -14.24
C LEU A 98 -12.68 4.05 -15.49
N TRP A 99 -12.44 4.99 -16.40
CA TRP A 99 -13.02 4.96 -17.73
C TRP A 99 -12.22 4.01 -18.61
N HIS A 100 -12.91 3.24 -19.45
CA HIS A 100 -12.31 2.18 -20.28
C HIS A 100 -11.20 2.67 -21.23
N THR A 101 -11.13 3.98 -21.51
CA THR A 101 -10.08 4.62 -22.34
C THR A 101 -8.87 5.09 -21.55
N TRP A 102 -8.93 5.14 -20.21
CA TRP A 102 -7.81 5.59 -19.37
C TRP A 102 -6.78 4.48 -19.12
N THR A 103 -6.54 3.64 -20.12
CA THR A 103 -5.58 2.54 -20.07
C THR A 103 -4.16 3.06 -19.96
N GLY A 104 -3.28 2.31 -19.32
CA GLY A 104 -1.88 2.66 -19.10
C GLY A 104 -1.46 2.53 -17.64
N GLN A 105 -0.33 3.14 -17.30
CA GLN A 105 0.16 3.15 -15.93
C GLN A 105 -0.55 4.23 -15.11
N TRP A 106 -1.08 3.82 -13.98
CA TRP A 106 -1.59 4.71 -12.95
C TRP A 106 -0.63 4.77 -11.78
N LYS A 107 -0.67 5.90 -11.07
CA LYS A 107 0.15 6.14 -9.89
C LYS A 107 -0.72 6.69 -8.76
N VAL A 108 -0.46 6.23 -7.54
CA VAL A 108 -0.99 6.86 -6.32
C VAL A 108 0.17 7.23 -5.42
N GLU A 109 0.16 8.48 -4.96
CA GLU A 109 1.08 8.98 -3.95
C GLU A 109 0.36 9.11 -2.61
N VAL A 110 1.00 8.68 -1.54
CA VAL A 110 0.61 8.94 -0.16
C VAL A 110 1.42 10.12 0.34
N VAL A 111 0.75 11.20 0.73
CA VAL A 111 1.38 12.48 1.05
C VAL A 111 0.93 12.95 2.42
N ASN A 112 1.83 13.54 3.19
CA ASN A 112 1.50 14.11 4.50
C ASN A 112 1.12 15.60 4.40
N GLN A 113 0.74 16.19 5.53
CA GLN A 113 0.37 17.61 5.64
C GLN A 113 1.44 18.59 5.14
N ASN A 114 2.73 18.22 5.18
CA ASN A 114 3.84 19.03 4.70
C ASN A 114 4.13 18.84 3.20
N GLN A 115 3.20 18.22 2.45
CA GLN A 115 3.38 17.84 1.04
C GLN A 115 4.54 16.85 0.78
N LYS A 116 5.10 16.22 1.83
CA LYS A 116 6.13 15.18 1.68
C LYS A 116 5.48 13.89 1.20
N ILE A 117 6.00 13.34 0.12
CA ILE A 117 5.64 12.01 -0.37
C ILE A 117 6.22 10.98 0.60
N LEU A 118 5.33 10.20 1.21
CA LEU A 118 5.70 9.07 2.08
C LEU A 118 5.88 7.80 1.26
N LEU A 119 5.04 7.59 0.24
CA LEU A 119 5.07 6.41 -0.59
C LEU A 119 4.45 6.68 -1.95
N THR A 120 4.97 6.01 -2.98
CA THR A 120 4.40 5.96 -4.33
C THR A 120 4.12 4.52 -4.70
N LYS A 121 2.94 4.23 -5.25
CA LYS A 121 2.57 2.91 -5.79
C LYS A 121 1.97 3.06 -7.17
N THR A 122 2.17 2.07 -8.03
CA THR A 122 1.62 2.04 -9.39
C THR A 122 0.80 0.79 -9.62
N PHE A 123 -0.16 0.87 -10.54
CA PHE A 123 -0.83 -0.28 -11.14
C PHE A 123 -0.97 -0.09 -12.64
N ARG A 124 -1.11 -1.18 -13.39
CA ARG A 124 -1.37 -1.16 -14.83
C ARG A 124 -2.86 -1.36 -15.09
N TYR A 125 -3.44 -0.52 -15.96
CA TYR A 125 -4.80 -0.68 -16.47
C TYR A 125 -4.75 -1.02 -17.96
N ASN A 126 -4.93 -2.30 -18.28
CA ASN A 126 -4.74 -2.84 -19.62
C ASN A 126 -6.01 -2.71 -20.46
N LYS A 127 -5.83 -2.57 -21.77
CA LYS A 127 -6.94 -2.70 -22.71
C LYS A 127 -7.29 -4.19 -22.82
N PHE A 128 -8.50 -4.57 -22.48
CA PHE A 128 -9.02 -5.91 -22.76
C PHE A 128 -9.10 -6.07 -24.29
N LEU A 129 -8.51 -7.14 -24.82
CA LEU A 129 -8.53 -7.47 -26.25
C LEU A 129 -9.81 -8.20 -26.63
#